data_AF-A0A8H2PR81-F1
#
_entry.id   AF-A0A8H2PR81-F1
#
_cell.length_a   1.000
_cell.length_b   1.000
_cell.length_c   1.000
_cell.angle_alpha   90.00
_cell.angle_beta   90.00
_cell.angle_gamma   90.00
#
_symmetry.space_group_name_H-M   'P 1'
#
loop_
_entity.id
_entity.type
_entity.pdbx_description
1 polymer ?
#
loop_
_entity_poly.entity_id
_entity_poly.type
_entity_poly.pdbx_seq_one_letter_code
_entity_poly.pdbx_strand_id
1 'polypeptide(L)'
;MLTLTVLLRCLSSAIREALLQTLNECAQQQITQVQVSHLFLQLLKQPEPNELIFLLDRYDISVLELRRQLNIALLSAHIQKYSTLVLSEALIILLQQAWQFSQTEQCPQINIFHLLQALMDTDILLCQKACSPVIDLVERSEILNSHLTIIPA
;
A
#
# COMPACT_ATOMS: atom_id res chain seq x y z
N MET A 1 -19.39 -8.11 2.59
CA MET A 1 -18.05 -7.73 3.09
C MET A 1 -17.21 -8.98 3.25
N LEU A 2 -15.99 -8.99 2.73
CA LEU A 2 -15.02 -10.03 3.08
C LEU A 2 -14.52 -9.84 4.51
N THR A 3 -14.19 -10.94 5.18
CA THR A 3 -13.50 -10.88 6.48
C THR A 3 -12.03 -10.51 6.25
N LEU A 4 -11.40 -9.88 7.26
CA LEU A 4 -9.98 -9.53 7.19
C LEU A 4 -9.11 -10.74 6.85
N THR A 5 -9.38 -11.90 7.45
CA THR A 5 -8.66 -13.15 7.19
C THR A 5 -8.73 -13.59 5.72
N VAL A 6 -9.83 -13.30 5.02
CA VAL A 6 -9.96 -13.57 3.59
C VAL A 6 -9.19 -12.53 2.77
N LEU A 7 -9.30 -11.24 3.09
CA LEU A 7 -8.54 -10.17 2.41
C LEU A 7 -7.03 -10.43 2.46
N LEU A 8 -6.52 -10.88 3.60
CA LEU A 8 -5.09 -11.21 3.76
C LEU A 8 -4.62 -12.35 2.86
N ARG A 9 -5.51 -13.26 2.44
CA ARG A 9 -5.20 -14.35 1.51
C ARG A 9 -5.18 -13.90 0.06
N CYS A 10 -5.85 -12.79 -0.25
CA CYS A 10 -5.92 -12.20 -1.58
C CYS A 10 -4.73 -11.29 -1.91
N LEU A 11 -3.78 -11.11 -0.99
CA LEU A 11 -2.61 -10.26 -1.21
C LEU A 11 -1.59 -10.93 -2.16
N SER A 12 -0.95 -10.12 -2.99
CA SER A 12 0.31 -10.46 -3.66
C SER A 12 1.38 -10.87 -2.65
N SER A 13 2.37 -11.65 -3.09
CA SER A 13 3.50 -12.05 -2.24
C SER A 13 4.20 -10.81 -1.66
N ALA A 14 4.48 -9.80 -2.49
CA ALA A 14 5.11 -8.56 -2.09
C ALA A 14 4.34 -7.86 -0.96
N ILE A 15 3.02 -7.66 -1.10
CA ILE A 15 2.21 -6.99 -0.07
C ILE A 15 2.11 -7.85 1.19
N ARG A 16 1.93 -9.16 1.05
CA ARG A 16 1.84 -10.07 2.19
C ARG A 16 3.13 -10.05 3.02
N GLU A 17 4.28 -10.12 2.38
CA GLU A 17 5.58 -10.05 3.04
C GLU A 17 5.80 -8.70 3.71
N ALA A 18 5.50 -7.59 3.02
CA ALA A 18 5.58 -6.25 3.59
C ALA A 18 4.66 -6.09 4.81
N LEU A 19 3.44 -6.63 4.77
CA LEU A 19 2.52 -6.56 5.90
C LEU A 19 3.01 -7.40 7.09
N LEU A 20 3.53 -8.62 6.84
CA LEU A 20 4.11 -9.45 7.90
C LEU A 20 5.29 -8.76 8.58
N GLN A 21 6.19 -8.16 7.79
CA GLN A 21 7.31 -7.41 8.35
C GLN A 21 6.85 -6.15 9.09
N THR A 22 5.84 -5.46 8.57
CA THR A 22 5.23 -4.31 9.26
C THR A 22 4.68 -4.71 10.63
N LEU A 23 3.96 -5.84 10.71
CA LEU A 23 3.42 -6.35 11.97
C LEU A 23 4.54 -6.66 12.96
N ASN A 24 5.63 -7.30 12.51
CA ASN A 24 6.79 -7.60 13.35
C ASN A 24 7.48 -6.32 13.84
N GLU A 25 7.75 -5.36 12.96
CA GLU A 25 8.39 -4.10 13.31
C GLU A 25 7.54 -3.28 14.30
N CYS A 26 6.24 -3.15 14.05
CA CYS A 26 5.35 -2.45 14.98
C CYS A 26 5.30 -3.13 16.36
N ALA A 27 5.26 -4.47 16.41
CA ALA A 27 5.31 -5.20 17.66
C ALA A 27 6.62 -4.95 18.45
N GLN A 28 7.76 -4.97 17.76
CA GLN A 28 9.07 -4.69 18.38
C GLN A 28 9.18 -3.25 18.90
N GLN A 29 8.59 -2.29 18.18
CA GLN A 29 8.61 -0.87 18.54
C GLN A 29 7.49 -0.45 19.50
N GLN A 30 6.68 -1.41 20.00
CA GLN A 30 5.53 -1.14 20.87
C GLN A 30 4.48 -0.19 20.22
N ILE A 31 4.42 -0.17 18.90
CA ILE A 31 3.38 0.52 18.13
C ILE A 31 2.17 -0.41 18.11
N THR A 32 1.06 0.03 18.70
CA THR A 32 -0.14 -0.81 18.87
C THR A 32 -1.13 -0.70 17.70
N GLN A 33 -0.90 0.21 16.76
CA GLN A 33 -1.78 0.41 15.62
C GLN A 33 -0.99 0.56 14.32
N VAL A 34 -1.17 -0.40 13.41
CA VAL A 34 -0.55 -0.41 12.09
C VAL A 34 -1.30 0.52 11.14
N GLN A 35 -0.63 1.57 10.68
CA GLN A 35 -1.14 2.54 9.70
C GLN A 35 -0.78 2.17 8.26
N VAL A 36 -1.51 2.73 7.29
CA VAL A 36 -1.21 2.62 5.85
C VAL A 36 0.24 2.98 5.53
N SER A 37 0.75 4.09 6.10
CA SER A 37 2.13 4.52 5.85
C SER A 37 3.17 3.49 6.30
N HIS A 38 2.90 2.69 7.35
CA HIS A 38 3.84 1.63 7.75
C HIS A 38 3.97 0.56 6.66
N LEU A 39 2.85 0.16 6.04
CA LEU A 39 2.84 -0.81 4.95
C LEU A 39 3.64 -0.28 3.74
N PHE A 40 3.40 0.97 3.32
CA PHE A 40 4.14 1.57 2.20
C PHE A 40 5.62 1.75 2.50
N LEU A 41 5.98 2.18 3.72
CA LEU A 41 7.37 2.23 4.16
C LEU A 41 8.04 0.85 4.07
N GLN A 42 7.31 -0.22 4.40
CA GLN A 42 7.86 -1.57 4.32
C GLN A 42 8.01 -2.07 2.88
N LEU A 43 7.09 -1.71 1.98
CA LEU A 43 7.24 -1.95 0.54
C LEU A 43 8.52 -1.26 0.01
N LEU A 44 8.84 -0.05 0.46
CA LEU A 44 10.07 0.67 0.07
C LEU A 44 11.37 0.09 0.66
N LYS A 45 11.29 -0.90 1.56
CA LYS A 45 12.45 -1.55 2.20
C LYS A 45 12.70 -2.97 1.70
N GLN A 46 11.85 -3.51 0.83
CA GLN A 46 12.03 -4.88 0.36
C GLN A 46 13.38 -5.04 -0.34
N PRO A 47 14.06 -6.19 -0.16
CA PRO A 47 15.38 -6.42 -0.73
C PRO A 47 15.33 -6.50 -2.26
N GLU A 48 14.28 -7.14 -2.78
CA GLU A 48 14.00 -7.19 -4.21
C GLU A 48 13.08 -6.02 -4.60
N PRO A 49 13.34 -5.35 -5.74
CA PRO A 49 12.50 -4.26 -6.22
C PRO A 49 11.09 -4.80 -6.55
N ASN A 50 10.08 -4.16 -5.97
CA ASN A 50 8.67 -4.43 -6.25
C ASN A 50 8.09 -3.39 -7.22
N GLU A 51 6.81 -3.55 -7.58
CA GLU A 51 6.11 -2.67 -8.51
C GLU A 51 6.13 -1.19 -8.07
N LEU A 52 6.16 -0.91 -6.76
CA LEU A 52 6.30 0.47 -6.27
C LEU A 52 7.66 1.04 -6.65
N ILE A 53 8.76 0.30 -6.46
CA ILE A 53 10.10 0.76 -6.83
C ILE A 53 10.21 1.00 -8.34
N PHE A 54 9.64 0.10 -9.16
CA PHE A 54 9.64 0.28 -10.62
C PHE A 54 8.83 1.51 -11.06
N LEU A 55 7.70 1.80 -10.40
CA LEU A 55 6.93 3.01 -10.67
C LEU A 55 7.71 4.27 -10.29
N LEU A 56 8.37 4.28 -9.13
CA LEU A 56 9.15 5.41 -8.69
C LEU A 56 10.29 5.72 -9.66
N ASP A 57 11.00 4.68 -10.12
CA ASP A 57 12.08 4.82 -11.11
C ASP A 57 11.56 5.32 -12.46
N ARG A 58 10.46 4.75 -12.98
CA ARG A 58 9.85 5.14 -14.26
C ARG A 58 9.51 6.63 -14.33
N TYR A 59 9.03 7.20 -13.22
CA TYR A 59 8.55 8.56 -13.14
C TYR A 59 9.52 9.54 -12.47
N ASP A 60 10.78 9.13 -12.26
CA ASP A 60 11.82 9.93 -11.61
C ASP A 60 11.38 10.47 -10.22
N ILE A 61 10.62 9.65 -9.48
CA ILE A 61 10.18 9.96 -8.12
C ILE A 61 11.22 9.43 -7.14
N SER A 62 11.78 10.33 -6.33
CA SER A 62 12.75 9.94 -5.31
C SER A 62 12.14 9.05 -4.23
N VAL A 63 12.67 7.83 -4.10
CA VAL A 63 12.37 6.89 -3.00
C VAL A 63 12.62 7.54 -1.63
N LEU A 64 13.69 8.34 -1.52
CA LEU A 64 14.05 9.04 -0.29
C LEU A 64 12.98 10.08 0.08
N GLU A 65 12.49 10.82 -0.91
CA GLU A 65 11.47 11.85 -0.70
C GLU A 65 10.12 11.21 -0.33
N LEU A 66 9.68 10.16 -1.04
CA LEU A 66 8.46 9.44 -0.67
C LEU A 66 8.55 8.87 0.75
N ARG A 67 9.69 8.26 1.10
CA ARG A 67 9.95 7.77 2.46
C ARG A 67 9.84 8.90 3.49
N ARG A 68 10.40 10.07 3.20
CA ARG A 68 10.33 11.24 4.09
C ARG A 68 8.87 11.68 4.30
N GLN A 69 8.10 11.78 3.23
CA GLN A 69 6.68 12.17 3.28
C GLN A 69 5.83 11.16 4.07
N LEU A 70 6.05 9.87 3.87
CA LEU A 70 5.35 8.81 4.62
C LEU A 70 5.66 8.86 6.12
N ASN A 71 6.91 9.16 6.50
CA ASN A 71 7.28 9.35 7.91
C ASN A 71 6.63 10.60 8.51
N ILE A 72 6.52 11.70 7.75
CA ILE A 72 5.78 12.89 8.20
C ILE A 72 4.31 12.56 8.42
N ALA A 73 3.69 11.82 7.49
CA ALA A 73 2.32 11.36 7.63
C ALA A 73 2.11 10.53 8.91
N LEU A 74 3.06 9.65 9.26
CA LEU A 74 3.03 8.89 10.52
C LEU A 74 3.11 9.78 11.76
N LEU A 75 3.98 10.79 11.77
CA LEU A 75 4.09 11.74 12.88
C LEU A 75 2.80 12.54 13.10
N SER A 76 2.09 12.84 12.01
CA SER A 76 0.81 13.55 12.05
C SER A 76 -0.41 12.65 12.30
N ALA A 77 -0.23 11.32 12.23
CA ALA A 77 -1.33 10.38 12.41
C ALA A 77 -1.73 10.31 13.89
N HIS A 78 -3.03 10.35 14.16
CA HIS A 78 -3.54 10.10 15.50
C HIS A 78 -3.46 8.59 15.80
N ILE A 79 -2.36 8.17 16.40
CA ILE A 79 -2.14 6.76 16.76
C ILE A 79 -2.88 6.48 18.08
N GLN A 80 -3.96 5.70 18.00
CA GLN A 80 -4.64 5.21 19.18
C GLN A 80 -3.84 4.09 19.83
N LYS A 81 -3.76 4.11 21.17
CA LYS A 81 -3.14 3.01 21.94
C LYS A 81 -4.16 1.92 22.18
N TYR A 82 -3.78 0.68 21.88
CA TYR A 82 -4.58 -0.52 22.14
C TYR A 82 -3.82 -1.48 23.04
N SER A 83 -4.52 -2.40 23.70
CA SER A 83 -3.91 -3.47 24.49
C SER A 83 -3.21 -4.52 23.62
N THR A 84 -3.53 -4.57 22.32
CA THR A 84 -2.96 -5.49 21.34
C THR A 84 -2.62 -4.75 20.05
N LEU A 85 -1.78 -5.36 19.21
CA LEU A 85 -1.49 -4.85 17.87
C LEU A 85 -2.73 -4.99 16.98
N VAL A 86 -3.20 -3.88 16.40
CA VAL A 86 -4.35 -3.86 15.49
C VAL A 86 -4.01 -3.16 14.18
N LEU A 87 -4.74 -3.48 13.10
CA LEU A 87 -4.70 -2.70 11.86
C LEU A 87 -5.60 -1.47 12.02
N SER A 88 -5.17 -0.31 11.50
CA SER A 88 -6.03 0.88 11.48
C SER A 88 -7.23 0.67 10.55
N GLU A 89 -8.33 1.36 10.85
CA GLU A 89 -9.53 1.34 10.02
C GLU A 89 -9.20 1.77 8.58
N ALA A 90 -8.37 2.81 8.42
CA ALA A 90 -7.87 3.26 7.12
C ALA A 90 -7.18 2.14 6.33
N LEU A 91 -6.32 1.35 6.98
CA LEU A 91 -5.65 0.22 6.31
C LEU A 91 -6.65 -0.88 5.91
N ILE A 92 -7.65 -1.16 6.74
CA ILE A 92 -8.69 -2.14 6.41
C ILE A 92 -9.53 -1.65 5.21
N ILE A 93 -9.94 -0.39 5.20
CA ILE A 93 -10.70 0.22 4.10
C ILE A 93 -9.87 0.19 2.81
N LEU A 94 -8.59 0.55 2.87
CA LEU A 94 -7.69 0.49 1.71
C LEU A 94 -7.65 -0.91 1.11
N LEU A 95 -7.46 -1.96 1.93
CA LEU A 95 -7.43 -3.35 1.47
C LEU A 95 -8.77 -3.79 0.86
N GLN A 96 -9.89 -3.34 1.44
CA GLN A 96 -11.23 -3.65 0.93
C GLN A 96 -11.48 -3.02 -0.43
N GLN A 97 -11.09 -1.76 -0.61
CA GLN A 97 -11.21 -1.09 -1.90
C GLN A 97 -10.25 -1.69 -2.94
N ALA A 98 -9.01 -1.98 -2.56
CA ALA A 98 -8.03 -2.63 -3.44
C ALA A 98 -8.55 -3.99 -3.91
N TRP A 99 -9.25 -4.74 -3.05
CA TRP A 99 -9.94 -5.96 -3.46
C TRP A 99 -11.03 -5.71 -4.50
N GLN A 100 -11.85 -4.65 -4.36
CA GLN A 100 -12.87 -4.34 -5.36
C GLN A 100 -12.26 -4.11 -6.75
N PHE A 101 -11.10 -3.44 -6.82
CA PHE A 101 -10.42 -3.23 -8.10
C PHE A 101 -9.87 -4.54 -8.69
N SER A 102 -9.27 -5.40 -7.88
CA SER A 102 -8.75 -6.69 -8.36
C SER A 102 -9.82 -7.66 -8.88
N GLN A 103 -11.09 -7.46 -8.53
CA GLN A 103 -12.19 -8.36 -8.92
C GLN A 103 -12.47 -8.33 -10.43
N THR A 104 -11.99 -7.34 -11.17
CA THR A 104 -12.16 -7.27 -12.64
C THR A 104 -11.13 -8.13 -13.38
N GLU A 105 -10.13 -8.68 -12.69
CA GLU A 105 -9.09 -9.52 -13.26
C GLU A 105 -9.51 -11.01 -13.35
N GLN A 106 -8.91 -11.76 -14.27
CA GLN A 106 -9.18 -13.20 -14.41
C GLN A 106 -8.74 -14.03 -13.19
N CYS A 107 -7.66 -13.61 -12.53
CA CYS A 107 -7.12 -14.25 -11.33
C CYS A 107 -6.96 -13.18 -10.23
N PRO A 108 -8.05 -12.81 -9.50
CA PRO A 108 -8.05 -11.66 -8.62
C PRO A 108 -7.00 -11.75 -7.52
N GLN A 109 -6.06 -10.79 -7.52
CA GLN A 109 -5.08 -10.63 -6.46
C GLN A 109 -4.83 -9.14 -6.19
N ILE A 110 -4.78 -8.77 -4.92
CA ILE A 110 -4.44 -7.41 -4.49
C ILE A 110 -2.93 -7.20 -4.72
N ASN A 111 -2.57 -6.37 -5.69
CA ASN A 111 -1.20 -5.98 -6.00
C ASN A 111 -0.99 -4.51 -5.61
N ILE A 112 0.23 -3.99 -5.80
CA ILE A 112 0.58 -2.62 -5.40
C ILE A 112 -0.23 -1.58 -6.18
N PHE A 113 -0.54 -1.83 -7.45
CA PHE A 113 -1.38 -0.95 -8.26
C PHE A 113 -2.79 -0.83 -7.67
N HIS A 114 -3.40 -1.94 -7.25
CA HIS A 114 -4.69 -1.93 -6.56
C HIS A 114 -4.65 -1.14 -5.25
N LEU A 115 -3.54 -1.19 -4.50
CA LEU A 115 -3.37 -0.36 -3.30
C LEU A 115 -3.26 1.12 -3.65
N LEU A 116 -2.52 1.49 -4.70
CA LEU A 116 -2.40 2.87 -5.15
C LEU A 116 -3.74 3.40 -5.66
N GLN A 117 -4.47 2.63 -6.46
CA GLN A 117 -5.82 2.97 -6.92
C GLN A 117 -6.80 3.17 -5.76
N ALA A 118 -6.80 2.24 -4.79
CA ALA A 118 -7.58 2.39 -3.57
C ALA A 118 -7.17 3.60 -2.75
N LEU A 119 -5.88 3.94 -2.75
CA LEU A 119 -5.42 5.14 -2.07
C LEU A 119 -5.97 6.40 -2.74
N MET A 120 -6.21 6.42 -4.06
CA MET A 120 -6.83 7.56 -4.76
C MET A 120 -8.32 7.72 -4.42
N ASP A 121 -9.04 6.61 -4.26
CA ASP A 121 -10.51 6.58 -4.13
C ASP A 121 -11.00 6.48 -2.67
N THR A 122 -10.09 6.36 -1.70
CA THR A 122 -10.40 6.44 -0.26
C THR A 122 -10.45 7.88 0.24
N ASP A 123 -10.90 8.10 1.48
CA ASP A 123 -10.69 9.37 2.22
C ASP A 123 -9.56 9.19 3.26
N ILE A 124 -8.39 8.73 2.80
CA ILE A 124 -7.20 8.50 3.65
C ILE A 124 -6.19 9.63 3.40
N LEU A 125 -6.58 10.84 3.79
CA LEU A 125 -5.94 12.09 3.39
C LEU A 125 -4.43 12.18 3.66
N LEU A 126 -3.96 11.67 4.80
CA LEU A 126 -2.54 11.80 5.20
C LEU A 126 -1.61 10.98 4.31
N CYS A 127 -1.95 9.70 4.07
CA CYS A 127 -1.13 8.84 3.22
C CYS A 127 -1.29 9.19 1.75
N GLN A 128 -2.47 9.64 1.34
CA GLN A 128 -2.70 10.19 -0.01
C GLN A 128 -1.76 11.34 -0.31
N LYS A 129 -1.70 12.35 0.58
CA LYS A 129 -0.78 13.48 0.41
C LYS A 129 0.67 13.06 0.31
N ALA A 130 1.08 12.08 1.13
CA ALA A 130 2.44 11.55 1.08
C ALA A 130 2.75 10.83 -0.25
N CYS A 131 1.77 10.09 -0.78
CA CYS A 131 1.87 9.36 -2.04
C CYS A 131 1.43 10.19 -3.26
N SER A 132 1.06 11.48 -3.12
CA SER A 132 0.54 12.32 -4.20
C SER A 132 1.40 12.26 -5.46
N PRO A 133 2.74 12.37 -5.39
CA PRO A 133 3.56 12.27 -6.60
C PRO A 133 3.37 10.95 -7.35
N VAL A 134 3.21 9.84 -6.63
CA VAL A 134 2.95 8.52 -7.23
C VAL A 134 1.53 8.46 -7.79
N ILE A 135 0.56 8.93 -7.00
CA ILE A 135 -0.87 8.91 -7.32
C ILE A 135 -1.20 9.76 -8.55
N ASP A 136 -0.64 10.98 -8.62
CA ASP A 136 -0.92 11.95 -9.67
C ASP A 136 -0.37 11.48 -11.03
N LEU A 137 0.68 10.65 -11.00
CA LEU A 137 1.37 10.12 -12.19
C LEU A 137 0.85 8.76 -12.64
N VAL A 138 0.29 7.97 -11.70
CA VAL A 138 -0.52 6.82 -12.05
C VAL A 138 -1.86 7.34 -12.58
N GLU A 139 -1.84 7.82 -13.83
CA GLU A 139 -3.07 8.17 -14.53
C GLU A 139 -4.02 6.96 -14.52
N ARG A 140 -5.33 7.22 -14.38
CA ARG A 140 -6.39 6.20 -14.56
C ARG A 140 -6.20 5.34 -15.83
N SER A 141 -5.46 5.84 -16.83
CA SER A 141 -5.12 5.17 -18.09
C SER A 141 -4.12 4.00 -17.92
N GLU A 142 -3.12 4.06 -17.04
CA GLU A 142 -2.19 2.94 -16.80
C GLU A 142 -2.80 1.84 -15.91
N ILE A 143 -3.65 2.24 -14.96
CA ILE A 143 -4.43 1.30 -14.12
C ILE A 143 -5.36 0.44 -15.00
N LEU A 144 -6.00 1.04 -16.01
CA LEU A 144 -6.86 0.33 -16.97
C LEU A 144 -6.07 -0.49 -18.01
N ASN A 145 -4.84 -0.09 -18.35
CA ASN A 145 -4.04 -0.70 -19.42
C ASN A 145 -3.02 -1.76 -18.94
N SER A 146 -2.84 -1.95 -17.63
CA SER A 146 -1.97 -3.01 -17.08
C SER A 146 -2.43 -4.43 -17.46
N HIS A 147 -3.64 -4.58 -18.00
CA HIS A 147 -4.12 -5.78 -18.68
C HIS A 147 -3.42 -6.09 -20.02
N LEU A 148 -2.57 -5.21 -20.57
CA LEU A 148 -2.09 -5.33 -21.96
C LEU A 148 -0.58 -5.34 -22.22
N THR A 149 0.32 -5.27 -21.23
CA THR A 149 1.76 -5.37 -21.55
C THR A 149 2.56 -6.17 -20.51
N ILE A 150 2.34 -7.49 -20.50
CA ILE A 150 3.45 -8.43 -20.32
C ILE A 150 3.99 -8.70 -21.72
N ILE A 151 4.94 -7.88 -22.18
CA ILE A 151 5.82 -8.26 -23.28
C ILE A 151 7.25 -7.98 -22.80
N PRO A 152 8.05 -9.01 -22.46
CA PRO A 152 9.48 -8.82 -22.42
C PRO A 152 9.99 -8.71 -23.86
N ALA A 153 10.82 -7.70 -24.12
CA ALA A 153 11.71 -7.67 -25.28
C ALA A 153 12.74 -8.80 -25.21
#